data_AF-A0A182RI73-F1
#
_entry.id   AF-A0A182RI73-F1
#
_cell.length_a   1.000
_cell.length_b   1.000
_cell.length_c   1.000
_cell.angle_alpha   90.00
_cell.angle_beta   90.00
_cell.angle_gamma   90.00
#
_symmetry.space_group_name_H-M   'P 1'
#
loop_
_entity.id
_entity.type
_entity.pdbx_description
1 polymer ?
#
loop_
_entity_poly.entity_id
_entity_poly.type
_entity_poly.pdbx_seq_one_letter_code
_entity_poly.pdbx_strand_id
1 'polypeptide(L)'
;MHVKKIYDKIKSGSPNLLEYLRTVHAPRECAMAFHQFLSIFQVQVLPQRCIDVVMGDVVGVPKRLVALDVLNLLYEEFDDTRLHFAKRYLQLMRRYTLYGYLRPTEVHVVVTPYLALSKIFPGPDTRTNMQTKTITLLELFLLAQLLDDPMSLSAQLHQACASYWQTTED
;
A
#
# COMPACT_ATOMS: atom_id res chain seq x y z
N MET A 1 26.14 5.15 10.46
CA MET A 1 26.54 3.74 10.75
C MET A 1 25.34 2.81 11.00
N HIS A 2 24.23 3.29 11.58
CA HIS A 2 23.06 2.45 11.88
C HIS A 2 22.27 1.98 10.65
N VAL A 3 22.07 2.82 9.62
CA VAL A 3 21.35 2.44 8.39
C VAL A 3 21.92 1.14 7.78
N LYS A 4 23.24 1.06 7.61
CA LYS A 4 23.91 -0.15 7.08
C LYS A 4 23.68 -1.37 7.96
N LYS A 5 23.83 -1.23 9.28
CA LYS A 5 23.59 -2.34 10.23
C LYS A 5 22.13 -2.82 10.23
N ILE A 6 21.17 -1.89 10.16
CA ILE A 6 19.74 -2.24 10.08
C ILE A 6 19.46 -2.94 8.76
N TYR A 7 19.95 -2.41 7.65
CA TYR A 7 19.83 -3.03 6.33
C TYR A 7 20.39 -4.45 6.29
N ASP A 8 21.60 -4.66 6.82
CA ASP A 8 22.22 -5.98 6.85
C ASP A 8 21.40 -6.98 7.68
N LYS A 9 20.80 -6.53 8.80
CA LYS A 9 19.90 -7.35 9.62
C LYS A 9 18.57 -7.67 8.95
N ILE A 10 18.00 -6.72 8.19
CA ILE A 10 16.80 -6.97 7.37
C ILE A 10 17.15 -8.02 6.30
N LYS A 11 18.24 -7.79 5.55
CA LYS A 11 18.69 -8.67 4.48
C LYS A 11 18.97 -10.09 4.96
N SER A 12 19.54 -10.25 6.16
CA SER A 12 19.85 -11.57 6.71
C SER A 12 18.69 -12.23 7.44
N GLY A 13 17.50 -11.61 7.51
CA GLY A 13 16.36 -12.13 8.26
C GLY A 13 16.65 -12.31 9.76
N SER A 14 17.44 -11.39 10.35
CA SER A 14 17.94 -11.55 11.72
C SER A 14 16.79 -11.71 12.74
N PRO A 15 16.77 -12.79 13.56
CA PRO A 15 15.69 -13.02 14.53
C PRO A 15 15.63 -11.92 15.61
N ASN A 16 16.76 -11.27 15.88
CA ASN A 16 16.87 -10.21 16.89
C ASN A 16 16.73 -8.80 16.28
N LEU A 17 16.21 -8.68 15.05
CA LEU A 17 16.02 -7.38 14.40
C LEU A 17 15.12 -6.47 15.26
N LEU A 18 13.97 -6.98 15.71
CA LEU A 18 13.01 -6.18 16.49
C LEU A 18 13.61 -5.64 17.80
N GLU A 19 14.33 -6.49 18.53
CA GLU A 19 15.04 -6.09 19.76
C GLU A 19 16.08 -5.02 19.46
N TYR A 20 16.90 -5.23 18.42
CA TYR A 20 17.89 -4.24 18.00
C TYR A 20 17.26 -2.89 17.64
N LEU A 21 16.15 -2.89 16.90
CA LEU A 21 15.45 -1.66 16.53
C LEU A 21 14.91 -0.91 17.75
N ARG A 22 14.42 -1.64 18.76
CA ARG A 22 13.96 -1.04 20.03
C ARG A 22 15.11 -0.41 20.79
N THR A 23 16.26 -1.08 20.90
CA THR A 23 17.42 -0.57 21.64
C THR A 23 18.06 0.66 20.98
N VAL A 24 18.10 0.70 19.65
CA VAL A 24 18.80 1.77 18.91
C VAL A 24 17.95 3.04 18.78
N HIS A 25 16.62 2.96 18.92
CA HIS A 25 15.70 4.10 18.84
C HIS A 25 15.93 5.00 17.60
N ALA A 26 16.10 4.40 16.44
CA ALA A 26 16.46 5.10 15.19
C ALA A 26 15.39 4.97 14.09
N PRO A 27 14.20 5.59 14.24
CA PRO A 27 13.07 5.41 13.33
C PRO A 27 13.34 5.90 11.90
N ARG A 28 14.11 6.99 11.75
CA ARG A 28 14.51 7.52 10.44
C ARG A 28 15.41 6.52 9.71
N GLU A 29 16.40 5.98 10.39
CA GLU A 29 17.34 5.01 9.85
C GLU A 29 16.66 3.69 9.51
N CYS A 30 15.65 3.27 10.28
CA CYS A 30 14.78 2.16 9.95
C CYS A 30 14.07 2.40 8.61
N ALA A 31 13.43 3.57 8.45
CA ALA A 31 12.72 3.92 7.23
C ALA A 31 13.68 3.95 6.02
N MET A 32 14.88 4.53 6.18
CA MET A 32 15.90 4.56 5.13
C MET A 32 16.39 3.17 4.75
N ALA A 33 16.72 2.33 5.73
CA ALA A 33 17.21 0.96 5.50
C ALA A 33 16.13 0.08 4.85
N PHE A 34 14.88 0.20 5.31
CA PHE A 34 13.75 -0.50 4.71
C PHE A 34 13.49 -0.05 3.27
N HIS A 35 13.47 1.26 3.02
CA HIS A 35 13.32 1.81 1.67
C HIS A 35 14.46 1.36 0.73
N GLN A 36 15.70 1.32 1.23
CA GLN A 36 16.85 0.80 0.49
C GLN A 36 16.66 -0.69 0.15
N PHE A 37 16.20 -1.51 1.09
CA PHE A 37 15.87 -2.91 0.85
C PHE A 37 14.85 -3.07 -0.28
N LEU A 38 13.71 -2.37 -0.20
CA LEU A 38 12.67 -2.47 -1.24
C LEU A 38 13.20 -2.06 -2.62
N SER A 39 14.04 -1.03 -2.68
CA SER A 39 14.57 -0.51 -3.95
C SER A 39 15.60 -1.46 -4.57
N ILE A 40 16.52 -2.01 -3.77
CA ILE A 40 17.57 -2.91 -4.26
C ILE A 40 16.99 -4.24 -4.74
N PHE A 41 16.05 -4.80 -3.99
CA PHE A 41 15.42 -6.08 -4.32
C PHE A 41 14.19 -5.95 -5.22
N GLN A 42 13.86 -4.73 -5.67
CA GLN A 42 12.70 -4.44 -6.52
C GLN A 42 11.41 -5.10 -5.99
N VAL A 43 11.21 -5.03 -4.66
CA VAL A 43 10.09 -5.70 -4.01
C VAL A 43 8.79 -5.05 -4.47
N GLN A 44 7.96 -5.82 -5.17
CA GLN A 44 6.65 -5.37 -5.63
C GLN A 44 5.63 -5.54 -4.50
N VAL A 45 4.95 -4.44 -4.15
CA VAL A 45 3.84 -4.46 -3.17
C VAL A 45 2.54 -4.91 -3.83
N LEU A 46 2.31 -4.51 -5.08
CA LEU A 46 1.19 -4.95 -5.90
C LEU A 46 1.72 -5.74 -7.09
N PRO A 47 1.06 -6.85 -7.49
CA PRO A 47 1.36 -7.53 -8.74
C PRO A 47 1.00 -6.65 -9.94
N GLN A 48 1.58 -6.97 -11.11
CA GLN A 48 1.39 -6.18 -12.32
C GLN A 48 -0.09 -6.05 -12.71
N ARG A 49 -0.89 -7.12 -12.57
CA ARG A 49 -2.32 -7.09 -12.89
C ARG A 49 -3.10 -6.11 -11.99
N CYS A 50 -2.77 -6.02 -10.70
CA CYS A 50 -3.33 -5.00 -9.82
C CYS A 50 -2.94 -3.59 -10.27
N ILE A 51 -1.68 -3.41 -10.70
CA ILE A 51 -1.21 -2.12 -11.24
C ILE A 51 -2.01 -1.76 -12.49
N ASP A 52 -2.21 -2.71 -13.40
CA ASP A 52 -2.94 -2.51 -14.65
C ASP A 52 -4.40 -2.13 -14.38
N VAL A 53 -5.05 -2.71 -13.36
CA VAL A 53 -6.41 -2.34 -12.92
C VAL A 53 -6.46 -0.89 -12.43
N VAL A 54 -5.48 -0.46 -11.62
CA VAL A 54 -5.41 0.93 -11.15
C VAL A 54 -5.14 1.91 -12.30
N MET A 55 -4.35 1.47 -13.28
CA MET A 55 -3.93 2.25 -14.45
C MET A 55 -4.95 2.23 -15.60
N GLY A 56 -5.91 1.32 -15.54
CA GLY A 56 -6.95 1.19 -16.54
C GLY A 56 -7.76 2.48 -16.65
N ASP A 57 -8.16 2.81 -17.88
CA ASP A 57 -9.05 3.93 -18.14
C ASP A 57 -10.49 3.56 -17.77
N VAL A 58 -10.77 3.55 -16.47
CA VAL A 58 -12.10 3.29 -15.90
C VAL A 58 -12.77 4.61 -15.54
N VAL A 59 -13.23 5.31 -16.58
CA VAL A 59 -14.07 6.51 -16.46
C VAL A 59 -15.39 6.14 -15.80
N GLY A 60 -15.86 6.96 -14.86
CA GLY A 60 -17.14 6.75 -14.17
C GLY A 60 -17.11 5.73 -13.03
N VAL A 61 -16.08 4.87 -12.94
CA VAL A 61 -15.97 3.88 -11.87
C VAL A 61 -15.45 4.53 -10.57
N PRO A 62 -16.15 4.36 -9.42
CA PRO A 62 -15.68 4.85 -8.14
C PRO A 62 -14.30 4.28 -7.76
N LYS A 63 -13.37 5.13 -7.30
CA LYS A 63 -12.02 4.67 -6.90
C LYS A 63 -12.02 3.69 -5.74
N ARG A 64 -13.04 3.78 -4.88
CA ARG A 64 -13.31 2.78 -3.84
C ARG A 64 -13.58 1.39 -4.41
N LEU A 65 -14.34 1.29 -5.51
CA LEU A 65 -14.62 0.02 -6.17
C LEU A 65 -13.34 -0.57 -6.79
N VAL A 66 -12.56 0.26 -7.48
CA VAL A 66 -11.24 -0.12 -8.01
C VAL A 66 -10.32 -0.63 -6.89
N ALA A 67 -10.29 0.05 -5.74
CA ALA A 67 -9.49 -0.37 -4.61
C ALA A 67 -9.96 -1.72 -4.03
N LEU A 68 -11.27 -1.95 -3.88
CA LEU A 68 -11.81 -3.24 -3.41
C LEU A 68 -11.44 -4.38 -4.36
N ASP A 69 -11.55 -4.15 -5.67
CA ASP A 69 -11.16 -5.13 -6.70
C ASP A 69 -9.67 -5.47 -6.61
N VAL A 70 -8.81 -4.47 -6.50
CA VAL A 70 -7.36 -4.67 -6.31
C VAL A 70 -7.05 -5.45 -5.03
N LEU A 71 -7.72 -5.15 -3.92
CA LEU A 71 -7.52 -5.91 -2.66
C LEU A 71 -7.97 -7.36 -2.80
N ASN A 72 -9.06 -7.62 -3.53
CA ASN A 72 -9.54 -8.97 -3.80
C ASN A 72 -8.54 -9.73 -4.68
N LEU A 73 -8.06 -9.08 -5.74
CA LEU A 73 -7.12 -9.64 -6.70
C LEU A 73 -5.76 -10.02 -6.06
N LEU A 74 -5.34 -9.36 -4.98
CA LEU A 74 -4.13 -9.73 -4.24
C LEU A 74 -4.17 -11.18 -3.73
N TYR A 75 -5.34 -11.70 -3.35
CA TYR A 75 -5.47 -13.08 -2.89
C TYR A 75 -5.33 -14.10 -4.02
N GLU A 76 -5.64 -13.70 -5.26
CA GLU A 76 -5.54 -14.56 -6.43
C GLU A 76 -4.11 -14.58 -6.99
N GLU A 77 -3.39 -13.46 -6.92
CA GLU A 77 -2.13 -13.25 -7.62
C GLU A 77 -0.88 -13.59 -6.80
N PHE A 78 -0.94 -13.47 -5.47
CA PHE A 78 0.22 -13.69 -4.60
C PHE A 78 0.10 -14.96 -3.77
N ASP A 79 1.23 -15.66 -3.61
CA ASP A 79 1.40 -16.72 -2.62
C ASP A 79 1.40 -16.17 -1.18
N ASP A 80 1.32 -17.06 -0.19
CA ASP A 80 1.25 -16.70 1.23
C ASP A 80 2.32 -15.70 1.68
N THR A 81 3.56 -15.82 1.18
CA THR A 81 4.66 -14.97 1.63
C THR A 81 4.57 -13.57 1.04
N ARG A 82 4.35 -13.47 -0.28
CA ARG A 82 4.20 -12.18 -0.97
C ARG A 82 2.92 -11.47 -0.54
N LEU A 83 1.84 -12.23 -0.36
CA LEU A 83 0.58 -11.74 0.18
C LEU A 83 0.78 -11.21 1.60
N HIS A 84 1.46 -11.95 2.48
CA HIS A 84 1.76 -11.48 3.84
C HIS A 84 2.53 -10.16 3.81
N PHE A 85 3.55 -10.05 2.97
CA PHE A 85 4.30 -8.80 2.82
C PHE A 85 3.40 -7.64 2.34
N ALA A 86 2.62 -7.85 1.27
CA ALA A 86 1.71 -6.84 0.73
C ALA A 86 0.71 -6.35 1.78
N LYS A 87 0.09 -7.28 2.53
CA LYS A 87 -0.81 -6.97 3.65
C LYS A 87 -0.13 -6.08 4.69
N ARG A 88 1.05 -6.47 5.17
CA ARG A 88 1.78 -5.70 6.19
C ARG A 88 2.23 -4.34 5.68
N TYR A 89 2.65 -4.24 4.43
CA TYR A 89 3.03 -2.96 3.83
C TYR A 89 1.83 -2.00 3.71
N LEU A 90 0.70 -2.47 3.17
CA LEU A 90 -0.52 -1.66 3.03
C LEU A 90 -1.07 -1.23 4.40
N GLN A 91 -1.05 -2.11 5.40
CA GLN A 91 -1.41 -1.77 6.78
C GLN A 91 -0.47 -0.73 7.42
N LEU A 92 0.83 -0.80 7.13
CA LEU A 92 1.79 0.20 7.57
C LEU A 92 1.50 1.57 6.95
N MET A 93 1.26 1.62 5.63
CA MET A 93 0.90 2.86 4.94
C MET A 93 -0.44 3.42 5.43
N ARG A 94 -1.42 2.57 5.74
CA ARG A 94 -2.68 2.96 6.41
C ARG A 94 -2.40 3.66 7.74
N ARG A 95 -1.54 3.07 8.59
CA ARG A 95 -1.21 3.66 9.90
C ARG A 95 -0.56 5.04 9.74
N TYR A 96 0.37 5.20 8.81
CA TYR A 96 0.98 6.51 8.53
C TYR A 96 -0.04 7.52 7.99
N THR A 97 -0.91 7.08 7.08
CA THR A 97 -1.99 7.91 6.53
C THR A 97 -2.94 8.39 7.63
N LEU A 98 -3.40 7.49 8.51
CA LEU A 98 -4.35 7.84 9.59
C LEU A 98 -3.70 8.64 10.72
N TYR A 99 -2.48 8.31 11.13
CA TYR A 99 -1.72 9.13 12.08
C TYR A 99 -1.63 10.57 11.59
N GLY A 100 -1.49 10.69 10.28
CA GLY A 100 -1.47 11.94 9.60
C GLY A 100 -2.73 12.79 9.72
N TYR A 101 -3.89 12.18 9.45
CA TYR A 101 -5.18 12.85 9.63
C TYR A 101 -5.41 13.32 11.07
N LEU A 102 -4.86 12.60 12.06
CA LEU A 102 -5.02 12.93 13.48
C LEU A 102 -4.08 14.05 13.97
N ARG A 103 -3.04 14.40 13.21
CA ARG A 103 -2.07 15.48 13.56
C ARG A 103 -1.77 16.38 12.36
N PRO A 104 -2.72 17.24 11.94
CA PRO A 104 -2.62 18.02 10.70
C PRO A 104 -1.52 19.11 10.71
N THR A 105 -1.01 19.49 11.89
CA THR A 105 -0.02 20.56 12.06
C THR A 105 1.39 20.19 11.61
N GLU A 106 1.66 18.92 11.34
CA GLU A 106 2.91 18.47 10.73
C GLU A 106 2.74 18.46 9.20
N VAL A 107 3.23 19.52 8.52
CA VAL A 107 3.08 19.78 7.07
C VAL A 107 3.50 18.60 6.16
N HIS A 108 4.21 17.59 6.66
CA HIS A 108 4.75 16.45 5.91
C HIS A 108 3.78 15.27 5.69
N VAL A 109 2.53 15.43 6.08
CA VAL A 109 1.69 14.29 6.44
C VAL A 109 0.70 13.85 5.35
N VAL A 110 0.33 14.74 4.43
CA VAL A 110 -0.48 14.43 3.23
C VAL A 110 0.36 13.71 2.15
N VAL A 111 1.64 13.46 2.44
CA VAL A 111 2.63 12.95 1.47
C VAL A 111 2.70 11.41 1.45
N THR A 112 2.03 10.70 2.36
CA THR A 112 2.13 9.23 2.45
C THR A 112 1.81 8.51 1.13
N PRO A 113 0.72 8.83 0.41
CA PRO A 113 0.48 8.28 -0.92
C PRO A 113 1.59 8.60 -1.92
N TYR A 114 2.17 9.80 -1.87
CA TYR A 114 3.26 10.23 -2.75
C TYR A 114 4.58 9.49 -2.46
N LEU A 115 4.88 9.21 -1.19
CA LEU A 115 6.05 8.43 -0.78
C LEU A 115 5.92 6.95 -1.18
N ALA A 116 4.71 6.41 -1.11
CA ALA A 116 4.41 5.03 -1.48
C ALA A 116 4.29 4.84 -3.01
N LEU A 117 3.95 5.89 -3.75
CA LEU A 117 3.63 5.82 -5.19
C LEU A 117 4.75 5.18 -6.00
N SER A 118 5.99 5.64 -5.81
CA SER A 118 7.17 5.09 -6.49
C SER A 118 7.54 3.65 -6.09
N LYS A 119 6.96 3.13 -5.01
CA LYS A 119 7.18 1.76 -4.51
C LYS A 119 6.09 0.80 -4.90
N ILE A 120 4.88 1.33 -5.09
CA ILE A 120 3.72 0.54 -5.50
C ILE A 120 3.59 0.51 -7.02
N PHE A 121 3.97 1.60 -7.70
CA PHE A 121 3.92 1.70 -9.17
C PHE A 121 5.34 1.93 -9.73
N PRO A 122 6.01 0.89 -10.23
CA PRO A 122 7.26 1.06 -10.97
C PRO A 122 6.96 1.69 -12.34
N GLY A 123 7.48 2.89 -12.63
CA GLY A 123 7.41 3.51 -13.96
C GLY A 123 7.36 5.05 -13.97
N PRO A 124 7.51 5.69 -15.14
CA PRO A 124 7.39 7.15 -15.27
C PRO A 124 5.92 7.59 -15.11
N ASP A 125 5.70 8.60 -14.28
CA ASP A 125 4.37 9.18 -14.04
C ASP A 125 4.13 10.43 -14.89
N THR A 126 3.04 10.43 -15.66
CA THR A 126 2.44 11.68 -16.15
C THR A 126 1.59 12.30 -15.03
N ARG A 127 1.43 13.64 -15.01
CA ARG A 127 0.67 14.33 -13.93
C ARG A 127 -0.75 13.78 -13.73
N THR A 128 -1.46 13.48 -14.82
CA THR A 128 -2.82 12.93 -14.77
C THR A 128 -2.84 11.53 -14.16
N ASN A 129 -1.87 10.68 -14.51
CA ASN A 129 -1.74 9.34 -13.93
C ASN A 129 -1.39 9.41 -12.45
N MET A 130 -0.58 10.40 -12.05
CA MET A 130 -0.19 10.58 -10.65
C MET A 130 -1.40 10.86 -9.75
N GLN A 131 -2.30 11.77 -10.14
CA GLN A 131 -3.48 12.10 -9.34
C GLN A 131 -4.43 10.90 -9.20
N THR A 132 -4.72 10.21 -10.30
CA THR A 132 -5.56 9.00 -10.28
C THR A 132 -4.96 7.91 -9.40
N LYS A 133 -3.66 7.64 -9.53
CA LYS A 133 -2.93 6.69 -8.67
C LYS A 133 -3.03 7.08 -7.20
N THR A 134 -2.81 8.35 -6.87
CA THR A 134 -2.85 8.84 -5.49
C THR A 134 -4.20 8.63 -4.83
N ILE A 135 -5.30 8.92 -5.53
CA ILE A 135 -6.66 8.75 -4.99
C ILE A 135 -6.97 7.27 -4.76
N THR A 136 -6.68 6.42 -5.75
CA THR A 136 -6.89 4.96 -5.60
C THR A 136 -6.01 4.37 -4.50
N LEU A 137 -4.76 4.83 -4.35
CA LEU A 137 -3.88 4.41 -3.26
C LEU A 137 -4.43 4.81 -1.89
N LEU A 138 -5.00 6.00 -1.77
CA LEU A 138 -5.62 6.42 -0.52
C LEU A 138 -6.76 5.48 -0.13
N GLU A 139 -7.65 5.15 -1.09
CA GLU A 139 -8.72 4.18 -0.87
C GLU A 139 -8.16 2.80 -0.48
N LEU A 140 -7.13 2.32 -1.18
CA LEU A 140 -6.45 1.06 -0.83
C LEU A 140 -5.94 1.07 0.60
N PHE A 141 -5.32 2.15 1.04
CA PHE A 141 -4.83 2.27 2.42
C PHE A 141 -5.97 2.28 3.43
N LEU A 142 -7.04 3.03 3.17
CA LEU A 142 -8.20 3.08 4.06
C LEU A 142 -8.86 1.70 4.20
N LEU A 143 -8.92 0.94 3.11
CA LEU A 143 -9.54 -0.37 3.02
C LEU A 143 -8.61 -1.54 3.40
N ALA A 144 -7.30 -1.29 3.59
CA ALA A 144 -6.30 -2.34 3.81
C ALA A 144 -6.59 -3.29 5.00
N GLN A 145 -7.44 -2.87 5.95
CA GLN A 145 -7.90 -3.73 7.05
C GLN A 145 -8.74 -4.92 6.58
N LEU A 146 -9.39 -4.83 5.41
CA LEU A 146 -10.19 -5.91 4.82
C LEU A 146 -9.33 -7.09 4.37
N LEU A 147 -8.02 -6.90 4.22
CA LEU A 147 -7.09 -7.99 3.94
C LEU A 147 -6.91 -8.97 5.11
N ASP A 148 -7.43 -8.66 6.30
CA ASP A 148 -7.46 -9.61 7.42
C ASP A 148 -8.77 -10.44 7.44
N ASP A 149 -9.79 -10.03 6.67
CA ASP A 149 -11.11 -10.67 6.61
C ASP A 149 -11.60 -10.78 5.15
N PRO A 150 -11.27 -11.89 4.46
CA PRO A 150 -11.69 -12.12 3.07
C PRO A 150 -13.21 -12.11 2.88
N MET A 151 -13.99 -12.51 3.89
CA MET A 151 -15.45 -12.55 3.81
C MET A 151 -16.03 -11.13 3.84
N SER A 152 -15.52 -10.27 4.73
CA SER A 152 -15.90 -8.85 4.76
C SER A 152 -15.48 -8.12 3.48
N LEU A 153 -14.30 -8.42 2.94
CA LEU A 153 -13.85 -7.87 1.66
C LEU A 153 -14.82 -8.23 0.52
N SER A 154 -15.15 -9.52 0.40
CA SER A 154 -16.09 -10.00 -0.61
C SER A 154 -17.46 -9.33 -0.46
N ALA A 155 -18.00 -9.23 0.76
CA ALA A 155 -19.28 -8.57 1.01
C ALA A 155 -19.27 -7.09 0.59
N GLN A 156 -18.22 -6.34 0.92
CA GLN A 156 -18.10 -4.93 0.53
C GLN A 156 -17.94 -4.76 -0.98
N LEU A 157 -17.22 -5.66 -1.65
CA LEU A 157 -17.10 -5.66 -3.10
C LEU A 157 -18.47 -5.88 -3.76
N HIS A 158 -19.23 -6.90 -3.33
CA HIS A 158 -20.57 -7.16 -3.84
C HIS A 158 -21.51 -5.96 -3.63
N GLN A 159 -21.49 -5.35 -2.44
CA GLN A 159 -22.29 -4.17 -2.14
C GLN A 159 -21.92 -2.97 -3.05
N ALA A 160 -20.62 -2.73 -3.26
CA ALA A 160 -20.13 -1.65 -4.10
C ALA A 160 -20.49 -1.86 -5.58
N CYS A 161 -20.40 -3.09 -6.08
CA CYS A 161 -20.84 -3.45 -7.44
C CYS A 161 -22.34 -3.21 -7.62
N ALA A 162 -23.18 -3.71 -6.70
CA ALA A 162 -24.63 -3.54 -6.77
C ALA A 162 -25.04 -2.05 -6.75
N SER A 163 -24.39 -1.26 -5.90
CA SER A 163 -24.66 0.19 -5.81
C SER A 163 -24.28 0.92 -7.09
N TYR A 164 -23.14 0.55 -7.69
CA TYR A 164 -22.68 1.16 -8.95
C TYR A 164 -23.65 0.86 -10.11
N TRP A 165 -24.14 -0.38 -10.22
CA TRP A 165 -25.06 -0.78 -11.29
C TRP A 165 -26.39 -0.02 -11.19
N GLN A 166 -26.92 0.14 -9.98
CA GLN A 166 -28.13 0.93 -9.74
C GLN A 166 -27.96 2.39 -10.20
N THR A 167 -26.81 3.02 -9.91
CA THR A 167 -26.55 4.41 -10.34
C THR A 167 -26.28 4.60 -11.83
N THR A 168 -26.00 3.52 -12.58
CA THR A 168 -25.81 3.57 -14.03
C THR A 168 -27.06 3.24 -14.83
N GLU A 169 -28.10 2.71 -14.18
CA GLU A 169 -29.41 2.42 -14.80
C GLU A 169 -30.39 3.60 -14.73
N ASP A 170 -30.12 4.60 -13.88
CA ASP A 170 -30.82 5.89 -13.77
C ASP A 170 -30.18 6.98 -14.65
#